data_AF-A0A0M0JYY6-F1
#
_entry.id   AF-A0A0M0JYY6-F1
#
_cell.length_a   1.000
_cell.length_b   1.000
_cell.length_c   1.000
_cell.angle_alpha   90.00
_cell.angle_beta   90.00
_cell.angle_gamma   90.00
#
_symmetry.space_group_name_H-M   'P 1'
#
loop_
_entity.id
_entity.type
_entity.pdbx_description
1 polymer ?
#
loop_
_entity_poly.entity_id
_entity_poly.type
_entity_poly.pdbx_seq_one_letter_code
_entity_poly.pdbx_strand_id
1 'polypeptide(L)'
;MTSDCLTHQVRLPFGALFAGFVGACGGATSALGYSLMGDVVDADAATSGASQAGVFFAFWAFVSKMAGGVVSIGTGFALQLGGFVPNQEQSLASRVTIGLLLMVPEILGLGLAAATTLSFELDESASERVRATLVGRRVESARKAVLGESGGKGGGAKHGKLRHGTGGATNPDLL
;
A
#
# COMPACT_ATOMS: atom_id res chain seq x y z
N MET A 1 46.77 8.74 2.03
CA MET A 1 46.30 10.02 1.48
C MET A 1 45.76 9.89 0.05
N THR A 2 46.53 9.43 -0.94
CA THR A 2 46.00 9.22 -2.31
C THR A 2 45.13 7.96 -2.44
N SER A 3 45.48 6.87 -1.75
CA SER A 3 44.68 5.64 -1.74
C SER A 3 43.27 5.87 -1.16
N ASP A 4 43.15 6.59 -0.05
CA ASP A 4 41.87 6.85 0.62
C ASP A 4 40.90 7.70 -0.23
N CYS A 5 41.44 8.60 -1.06
CA CYS A 5 40.65 9.46 -1.95
C CYS A 5 40.10 8.67 -3.15
N LEU A 6 40.88 7.74 -3.71
CA LEU A 6 40.44 6.84 -4.78
C LEU A 6 39.35 5.86 -4.28
N THR A 7 39.52 5.29 -3.09
CA THR A 7 38.47 4.43 -2.50
C THR A 7 37.19 5.23 -2.22
N HIS A 8 37.30 6.48 -1.79
CA HIS A 8 36.13 7.33 -1.53
C HIS A 8 35.40 7.75 -2.81
N GLN A 9 36.14 8.09 -3.87
CA GLN A 9 35.61 8.45 -5.18
C GLN A 9 34.86 7.30 -5.87
N VAL A 10 35.26 6.04 -5.63
CA VAL A 10 34.60 4.86 -6.23
C VAL A 10 33.50 4.30 -5.32
N ARG A 11 33.66 4.36 -3.98
CA ARG A 11 32.69 3.83 -3.02
C ARG A 11 31.42 4.67 -2.90
N LEU A 12 31.51 5.99 -3.02
CA LEU A 12 30.34 6.88 -2.99
C LEU A 12 29.36 6.67 -4.15
N PRO A 13 29.77 6.71 -5.44
CA PRO A 13 28.84 6.51 -6.54
C PRO A 13 28.30 5.07 -6.56
N PHE A 14 29.13 4.07 -6.26
CA PHE A 14 28.67 2.68 -6.19
C PHE A 14 27.66 2.45 -5.06
N GLY A 15 27.92 3.03 -3.87
CA GLY A 15 26.99 3.00 -2.75
C GLY A 15 25.67 3.73 -3.04
N ALA A 16 25.73 4.87 -3.74
CA ALA A 16 24.54 5.62 -4.14
C ALA A 16 23.69 4.89 -5.19
N LEU A 17 24.33 4.25 -6.19
CA LEU A 17 23.64 3.42 -7.18
C LEU A 17 22.97 2.21 -6.53
N PHE A 18 23.68 1.54 -5.62
CA PHE A 18 23.12 0.41 -4.87
C PHE A 18 21.94 0.83 -4.00
N ALA A 19 22.08 1.93 -3.24
CA ALA A 19 20.99 2.47 -2.43
C ALA A 19 19.79 2.90 -3.29
N GLY A 20 20.04 3.49 -4.46
CA GLY A 20 19.00 3.86 -5.42
C GLY A 20 18.25 2.64 -5.96
N PHE A 21 18.96 1.57 -6.30
CA PHE A 21 18.34 0.32 -6.76
C PHE A 21 17.50 -0.36 -5.67
N VAL A 22 18.04 -0.47 -4.45
CA VAL A 22 17.30 -0.99 -3.29
C VAL A 22 16.05 -0.14 -3.00
N GLY A 23 16.18 1.19 -3.05
CA GLY A 23 15.05 2.10 -2.89
C GLY A 23 13.98 1.95 -3.98
N ALA A 24 14.38 1.78 -5.24
CA ALA A 24 13.47 1.56 -6.35
C ALA A 24 12.69 0.23 -6.20
N CYS A 25 13.37 -0.85 -5.82
CA CYS A 25 12.74 -2.14 -5.55
C CYS A 25 11.75 -2.07 -4.38
N GLY A 26 12.11 -1.38 -3.29
CA GLY A 26 11.21 -1.17 -2.15
C GLY A 26 9.96 -0.36 -2.50
N GLY A 27 10.13 0.70 -3.31
CA GLY A 27 9.02 1.52 -3.80
C GLY A 27 8.07 0.75 -4.72
N ALA A 28 8.61 -0.05 -5.64
CA ALA A 28 7.80 -0.88 -6.54
C ALA A 28 6.94 -1.88 -5.77
N THR A 29 7.51 -2.57 -4.80
CA THR A 29 6.78 -3.54 -3.97
C THR A 29 5.66 -2.89 -3.17
N SER A 30 5.91 -1.69 -2.62
CA SER A 30 4.91 -0.93 -1.87
C SER A 30 3.74 -0.51 -2.76
N ALA A 31 4.01 -0.05 -3.99
CA ALA A 31 2.98 0.33 -4.94
C ALA A 31 2.10 -0.86 -5.36
N LEU A 32 2.71 -2.03 -5.58
CA LEU A 32 1.98 -3.26 -5.89
C LEU A 32 1.06 -3.67 -4.72
N GLY A 33 1.53 -3.58 -3.48
CA GLY A 33 0.73 -3.90 -2.30
C GLY A 33 -0.53 -3.03 -2.15
N TYR A 34 -0.40 -1.72 -2.35
CA TYR A 34 -1.56 -0.81 -2.30
C TYR A 34 -2.53 -1.02 -3.47
N SER A 35 -2.02 -1.37 -4.65
CA SER A 35 -2.87 -1.71 -5.80
C SER A 35 -3.69 -2.98 -5.54
N LEU A 36 -3.05 -4.03 -5.01
CA LEU A 36 -3.72 -5.28 -4.65
C LEU A 36 -4.78 -5.06 -3.57
N MET A 37 -4.48 -4.22 -2.58
CA MET A 37 -5.46 -3.84 -1.55
C MET A 37 -6.68 -3.15 -2.17
N GLY A 38 -6.48 -2.27 -3.17
CA GLY A 38 -7.57 -1.63 -3.90
C GLY A 38 -8.50 -2.64 -4.56
N ASP A 39 -7.95 -3.64 -5.26
CA ASP A 39 -8.73 -4.69 -5.91
C ASP A 39 -9.56 -5.51 -4.90
N VAL A 40 -8.99 -5.81 -3.72
CA VAL A 40 -9.71 -6.53 -2.64
C VAL A 40 -10.83 -5.67 -2.04
N VAL A 41 -10.58 -4.37 -1.82
CA VAL A 41 -11.58 -3.43 -1.30
C VAL A 41 -12.73 -3.27 -2.30
N ASP A 42 -12.45 -3.21 -3.60
CA ASP A 42 -13.47 -3.14 -4.64
C ASP A 42 -14.28 -4.45 -4.75
N ALA A 43 -13.62 -5.61 -4.59
CA ALA A 43 -14.29 -6.91 -4.56
C ALA A 43 -15.21 -7.06 -3.34
N ASP A 44 -14.77 -6.64 -2.15
CA ASP A 44 -15.58 -6.67 -0.92
C ASP A 44 -16.76 -5.67 -0.99
N ALA A 45 -16.54 -4.48 -1.57
CA ALA A 45 -17.62 -3.53 -1.79
C ALA A 45 -18.71 -4.09 -2.73
N ALA A 46 -18.34 -4.93 -3.70
CA ALA A 46 -19.28 -5.56 -4.62
C ALA A 46 -20.14 -6.67 -3.98
N THR A 47 -19.66 -7.34 -2.94
CA THR A 47 -20.38 -8.39 -2.21
C THR A 47 -21.15 -7.86 -1.00
N SER A 48 -20.56 -6.93 -0.25
CA SER A 48 -21.11 -6.37 0.99
C SER A 48 -21.97 -5.12 0.77
N GLY A 49 -21.89 -4.47 -0.40
CA GLY A 49 -22.70 -3.29 -0.75
C GLY A 49 -22.32 -1.99 -0.03
N ALA A 50 -21.29 -2.03 0.83
CA ALA A 50 -20.73 -0.87 1.53
C ALA A 50 -19.21 -0.85 1.34
N SER A 51 -18.65 0.32 0.99
CA SER A 51 -17.20 0.47 0.84
C SER A 51 -16.57 0.72 2.21
N GLN A 52 -15.87 -0.29 2.75
CA GLN A 52 -15.15 -0.20 4.02
C GLN A 52 -13.66 0.08 3.83
N ALA A 53 -13.27 0.84 2.80
CA ALA A 53 -11.88 1.18 2.51
C ALA A 53 -11.11 1.73 3.74
N GLY A 54 -11.80 2.50 4.59
CA GLY A 54 -11.21 3.06 5.81
C GLY A 54 -10.82 2.02 6.86
N VAL A 55 -11.55 0.90 6.98
CA VAL A 55 -11.25 -0.17 7.95
C VAL A 55 -10.01 -0.95 7.50
N PHE A 56 -9.92 -1.29 6.22
CA PHE A 56 -8.73 -1.92 5.64
C PHE A 56 -7.49 -1.05 5.79
N PHE A 57 -7.60 0.26 5.52
CA PHE A 57 -6.48 1.19 5.69
C PHE A 57 -6.08 1.36 7.17
N ALA A 58 -7.05 1.45 8.08
CA ALA A 58 -6.78 1.54 9.51
C ALA A 58 -6.06 0.30 10.04
N PHE A 59 -6.51 -0.89 9.65
CA PHE A 59 -5.86 -2.15 10.01
C PHE A 59 -4.44 -2.23 9.45
N TRP A 60 -4.25 -1.88 8.18
CA TRP A 60 -2.94 -1.85 7.54
C TRP A 60 -1.95 -0.94 8.27
N ALA A 61 -2.37 0.29 8.58
CA ALA A 61 -1.54 1.25 9.29
C ALA A 61 -1.23 0.80 10.74
N PHE A 62 -2.20 0.19 11.40
CA PHE A 62 -2.04 -0.38 12.74
C PHE A 62 -1.01 -1.52 12.75
N VAL A 63 -1.17 -2.51 11.87
CA VAL A 63 -0.25 -3.65 11.74
C VAL A 63 1.15 -3.17 11.40
N SER A 64 1.28 -2.22 10.46
CA SER A 64 2.59 -1.67 10.07
C SER A 64 3.34 -1.02 11.24
N LYS A 65 2.64 -0.26 12.07
CA LYS A 65 3.23 0.37 13.27
C LYS A 65 3.57 -0.67 14.34
N MET A 66 2.69 -1.64 14.56
CA MET A 66 2.93 -2.73 15.50
C MET A 66 4.17 -3.55 15.10
N ALA A 67 4.27 -3.91 13.82
CA ALA A 67 5.41 -4.63 13.27
C ALA A 67 6.72 -3.85 13.50
N GLY A 68 6.72 -2.54 13.20
CA GLY A 68 7.87 -1.66 13.48
C GLY A 68 8.29 -1.68 14.95
N GLY A 69 7.33 -1.65 15.89
CA GLY A 69 7.59 -1.76 17.33
C GLY A 69 8.20 -3.11 17.72
N VAL A 70 7.63 -4.22 17.23
CA VAL A 70 8.12 -5.58 17.51
C VAL A 70 9.54 -5.78 16.97
N VAL A 71 9.80 -5.34 15.73
CA VAL A 71 11.14 -5.39 15.12
C VAL A 71 12.14 -4.55 15.90
N SER A 72 11.74 -3.37 16.38
CA SER A 72 12.61 -2.50 17.19
C SER A 72 13.03 -3.16 18.49
N ILE A 73 12.08 -3.81 19.18
CA ILE A 73 12.36 -4.56 20.42
C ILE A 73 13.27 -5.75 20.11
N GLY A 74 12.96 -6.54 19.08
CA GLY A 74 13.76 -7.70 18.67
C GLY A 74 15.19 -7.33 18.29
N THR A 75 15.37 -6.19 17.61
CA THR A 75 16.68 -5.63 17.26
C THR A 75 17.50 -5.32 18.51
N GLY A 76 16.89 -4.72 19.53
CA GLY A 76 17.56 -4.42 20.80
C GLY A 76 18.08 -5.70 21.49
N PHE A 77 17.27 -6.75 21.55
CA PHE A 77 17.68 -8.04 22.11
C PHE A 77 18.78 -8.72 21.27
N ALA A 78 18.65 -8.72 19.95
CA ALA A 78 19.64 -9.33 19.07
C ALA A 78 21.01 -8.64 19.17
N LEU A 79 21.05 -7.31 19.31
CA LEU A 79 22.29 -6.56 19.52
C LEU A 79 22.93 -6.85 20.88
N GLN A 80 22.14 -7.03 21.93
CA GLN A 80 22.64 -7.42 23.26
C GLN A 80 23.26 -8.83 23.22
N LEU A 81 22.60 -9.78 22.56
CA LEU A 81 23.14 -11.14 22.38
C LEU A 81 24.42 -11.17 21.53
N GLY A 82 24.53 -10.26 20.55
CA GLY A 82 25.73 -10.09 19.72
C GLY A 82 26.90 -9.38 20.40
N GLY A 83 26.79 -9.04 21.69
CA GLY A 83 27.83 -8.35 22.46
C GLY A 83 28.19 -6.97 21.92
N PHE A 84 27.22 -6.26 21.32
CA PHE A 84 27.46 -4.95 20.74
C PHE A 84 27.78 -3.92 21.84
N VAL A 85 29.00 -3.36 21.79
CA VAL A 85 29.41 -2.23 22.63
C VAL A 85 29.56 -0.99 21.73
N PRO A 86 28.85 0.11 22.01
CA PRO A 86 28.94 1.31 21.21
C PRO A 86 30.34 1.95 21.33
N ASN A 87 30.81 2.58 20.25
CA ASN A 87 32.05 3.35 20.21
C ASN A 87 33.37 2.58 20.51
N GLN A 88 33.37 1.25 20.33
CA GLN A 88 34.58 0.42 20.42
C GLN A 88 34.82 -0.37 19.13
N GLU A 89 36.07 -0.82 18.93
CA GLU A 89 36.44 -1.76 17.87
C GLU A 89 35.53 -3.00 17.93
N GLN A 90 34.59 -3.09 16.99
CA GLN A 90 33.58 -4.15 16.99
C GLN A 90 34.22 -5.50 16.68
N SER A 91 33.98 -6.48 17.55
CA SER A 91 34.35 -7.88 17.31
C SER A 91 33.71 -8.41 16.02
N LEU A 92 34.34 -9.43 15.42
CA LEU A 92 33.82 -10.09 14.23
C LEU A 92 32.40 -10.65 14.46
N ALA A 93 32.11 -11.13 15.67
CA ALA A 93 30.78 -11.63 16.05
C ALA A 93 29.70 -10.53 16.02
N SER A 94 30.00 -9.32 16.51
CA SER A 94 29.04 -8.21 16.50
C SER A 94 28.78 -7.69 15.08
N ARG A 95 29.81 -7.66 14.22
CA ARG A 95 29.67 -7.29 12.80
C ARG A 95 28.79 -8.28 12.04
N VAL A 96 28.99 -9.58 12.28
CA VAL A 96 28.15 -10.63 11.68
C VAL A 96 26.72 -10.53 12.19
N THR A 97 26.52 -10.27 13.49
CA THR A 97 25.17 -10.13 14.07
C THR A 97 24.39 -8.98 13.44
N ILE A 98 25.03 -7.81 13.24
CA ILE A 98 24.41 -6.67 12.55
C ILE A 98 24.09 -7.02 11.10
N GLY A 99 25.02 -7.68 10.40
CA GLY A 99 24.79 -8.12 9.01
C GLY A 99 23.61 -9.08 8.89
N LEU A 100 23.50 -10.06 9.78
CA LEU A 100 22.39 -11.00 9.84
C LEU A 100 21.07 -10.30 10.17
N LEU A 101 21.09 -9.34 11.10
CA LEU A 101 19.90 -8.58 11.47
C LEU A 101 19.30 -7.79 10.29
N LEU A 102 20.15 -7.29 9.39
CA LEU A 102 19.71 -6.56 8.20
C LEU A 102 19.32 -7.49 7.04
N MET A 103 19.93 -8.67 6.93
CA MET A 103 19.71 -9.59 5.80
C MET A 103 18.56 -10.56 6.04
N VAL A 104 18.43 -11.13 7.24
CA VAL A 104 17.48 -12.20 7.52
C VAL A 104 16.02 -11.74 7.35
N PRO A 105 15.59 -10.58 7.89
CA PRO A 105 14.20 -10.13 7.71
C PRO A 105 13.85 -9.85 6.25
N GLU A 106 14.78 -9.26 5.48
CA GLU A 106 14.60 -8.96 4.05
C GLU A 106 14.45 -10.24 3.22
N ILE A 107 15.31 -11.25 3.47
CA ILE A 107 15.25 -12.53 2.77
C ILE A 107 13.94 -13.26 3.08
N LEU A 108 13.52 -13.28 4.35
CA LEU A 108 12.27 -13.93 4.75
C LEU A 108 11.05 -13.20 4.17
N GLY A 109 11.04 -11.87 4.20
CA GLY A 109 9.96 -11.05 3.65
C GLY A 109 9.82 -11.23 2.15
N LEU A 110 10.93 -11.12 1.41
CA LEU A 110 10.94 -11.31 -0.04
C LEU A 110 10.67 -12.78 -0.42
N GLY A 111 11.19 -13.73 0.34
CA GLY A 111 10.95 -15.16 0.13
C GLY A 111 9.48 -15.52 0.30
N LEU A 112 8.81 -14.98 1.32
CA LEU A 112 7.38 -15.17 1.52
C LEU A 112 6.58 -14.49 0.41
N ALA A 113 6.92 -13.26 0.04
CA ALA A 113 6.24 -12.54 -1.05
C ALA A 113 6.40 -13.26 -2.39
N ALA A 114 7.59 -13.79 -2.68
CA ALA A 114 7.84 -14.62 -3.85
C ALA A 114 7.04 -15.92 -3.77
N ALA A 115 7.03 -16.61 -2.63
CA ALA A 115 6.26 -17.82 -2.44
C ALA A 115 4.76 -17.59 -2.64
N THR A 116 4.19 -16.51 -2.10
CA THR A 116 2.77 -16.18 -2.33
C THR A 116 2.52 -15.84 -3.79
N THR A 117 3.38 -15.06 -4.43
CA THR A 117 3.20 -14.69 -5.84
C THR A 117 3.35 -15.89 -6.78
N LEU A 118 4.26 -16.82 -6.48
CA LEU A 118 4.43 -18.05 -7.24
C LEU A 118 3.33 -19.08 -6.97
N SER A 119 2.75 -19.09 -5.75
CA SER A 119 1.59 -19.94 -5.41
C SER A 119 0.28 -19.40 -5.99
N PHE A 120 0.18 -18.09 -6.20
CA PHE A 120 -0.80 -17.47 -7.10
C PHE A 120 -0.36 -17.68 -8.54
N GLU A 121 -0.30 -18.94 -8.94
CA GLU A 121 -0.18 -19.28 -10.36
C GLU A 121 -1.33 -18.56 -11.06
N LEU A 122 -0.96 -17.77 -12.07
CA LEU A 122 -1.87 -17.09 -12.97
C LEU A 122 -2.75 -18.16 -13.61
N ASP A 123 -3.85 -18.53 -12.95
CA ASP A 123 -4.93 -19.29 -13.56
C ASP A 123 -5.48 -18.35 -14.63
N GLU A 124 -4.90 -18.43 -15.83
CA GLU A 124 -5.30 -17.70 -17.02
C GLU A 124 -6.81 -17.91 -17.23
N SER A 125 -7.31 -19.09 -16.83
CA SER A 125 -8.73 -19.43 -16.81
C SER A 125 -9.57 -18.63 -15.78
N ALA A 126 -9.03 -18.23 -14.62
CA ALA A 126 -9.70 -17.35 -13.66
C ALA A 126 -9.68 -15.88 -14.09
N SER A 127 -8.56 -15.41 -14.65
CA SER A 127 -8.46 -14.04 -15.18
C SER A 127 -9.38 -13.82 -16.38
N GLU A 128 -9.59 -14.84 -17.22
CA GLU A 128 -10.50 -14.78 -18.36
C GLU A 128 -11.97 -14.76 -17.92
N ARG A 129 -12.34 -15.56 -16.91
CA ARG A 129 -13.69 -15.52 -16.29
C ARG A 129 -14.01 -14.16 -15.64
N VAL A 130 -13.03 -13.55 -14.96
CA VAL A 130 -13.21 -12.23 -14.34
C VAL A 130 -13.25 -11.11 -15.39
N ARG A 131 -12.39 -11.12 -16.41
CA ARG A 131 -12.44 -10.15 -17.53
C ARG A 131 -13.75 -10.25 -18.31
N ALA A 132 -14.25 -11.44 -18.59
CA ALA A 132 -15.53 -11.63 -19.28
C ALA A 132 -16.70 -11.01 -18.48
N THR A 133 -16.69 -11.17 -17.16
CA THR A 133 -17.75 -10.66 -16.28
C THR A 133 -17.66 -9.14 -16.09
N LEU A 134 -16.45 -8.57 -16.01
CA LEU A 134 -16.22 -7.12 -15.83
C LEU A 134 -16.49 -6.31 -17.11
N VAL A 135 -16.15 -6.84 -18.30
CA VAL A 135 -16.47 -6.20 -19.59
C VAL A 135 -17.99 -6.09 -19.76
N GLY A 136 -18.74 -7.14 -19.42
CA GLY A 136 -20.20 -7.13 -19.47
C GLY A 136 -20.83 -6.04 -18.60
N ARG A 137 -20.38 -5.88 -17.35
CA ARG A 137 -20.91 -4.86 -16.43
C ARG A 137 -20.48 -3.44 -16.81
N ARG A 138 -19.27 -3.25 -17.33
CA ARG A 138 -18.79 -1.93 -17.79
C ARG A 138 -19.55 -1.46 -19.03
N VAL A 139 -19.86 -2.38 -19.95
CA VAL A 139 -20.72 -2.11 -21.12
C VAL A 139 -22.16 -1.85 -20.70
N GLU A 140 -22.70 -2.58 -19.72
CA GLU A 140 -24.07 -2.34 -19.24
C GLU A 140 -24.20 -1.00 -18.51
N SER A 141 -23.22 -0.63 -17.69
CA SER A 141 -23.17 0.68 -17.01
C SER A 141 -22.96 1.83 -18.00
N ALA A 142 -22.09 1.67 -19.00
CA ALA A 142 -21.92 2.64 -20.08
C ALA A 142 -23.18 2.74 -20.95
N ARG A 143 -23.83 1.61 -21.25
CA ARG A 143 -25.11 1.55 -21.98
C ARG A 143 -26.23 2.22 -21.19
N LYS A 144 -26.30 2.04 -19.87
CA LYS A 144 -27.27 2.72 -19.00
C LYS A 144 -27.00 4.22 -18.92
N ALA A 145 -25.75 4.66 -18.94
CA ALA A 145 -25.41 6.09 -19.02
C ALA A 145 -25.85 6.71 -20.35
N VAL A 146 -25.58 6.04 -21.48
CA VAL A 146 -25.98 6.51 -22.82
C VAL A 146 -27.50 6.47 -23.03
N LEU A 147 -28.18 5.42 -22.56
CA LEU A 147 -29.63 5.30 -22.63
C LEU A 147 -30.34 6.22 -21.62
N GLY A 148 -29.69 6.52 -20.48
CA GLY A 148 -30.14 7.50 -19.50
C GLY A 148 -30.12 8.93 -20.03
N GLU A 149 -29.16 9.27 -20.90
CA GLU A 149 -29.16 10.55 -21.62
C GLU A 149 -30.18 10.60 -22.76
N SER A 150 -30.51 9.47 -23.40
CA SER A 150 -31.48 9.44 -24.51
C SER A 150 -32.95 9.49 -24.07
N GLY A 151 -33.25 9.28 -22.78
CA GLY A 151 -34.61 9.37 -22.20
C GLY A 151 -35.07 10.77 -21.80
N GLY A 152 -34.19 11.78 -21.82
CA GLY A 152 -34.51 13.16 -21.43
C GLY A 152 -35.10 13.99 -22.57
N LYS A 153 -36.34 13.70 -22.99
CA LYS A 153 -37.09 14.54 -23.95
C LYS A 153 -37.27 15.97 -23.39
N GLY A 154 -37.07 16.95 -24.26
CA GLY A 154 -37.15 18.37 -23.95
C GLY A 154 -38.49 18.85 -23.40
N GLY A 155 -38.43 19.99 -22.72
CA GLY A 155 -39.60 20.80 -22.36
C GLY A 155 -39.53 21.34 -20.95
N GLY A 156 -39.39 22.67 -20.83
CA GLY A 156 -39.84 23.38 -19.64
C GLY A 156 -38.76 24.13 -18.88
N ALA A 157 -38.47 25.34 -19.34
CA ALA A 157 -37.92 26.40 -18.50
C ALA A 157 -38.72 26.53 -17.20
N LYS A 158 -38.11 26.31 -16.03
CA LYS A 158 -38.48 26.98 -14.77
C LYS A 158 -37.26 27.19 -13.87
N HIS A 159 -36.74 28.41 -13.99
CA HIS A 159 -36.45 29.33 -12.91
C HIS A 159 -35.84 28.74 -11.62
N GLY A 160 -34.57 29.11 -11.40
CA GLY A 160 -33.84 28.83 -10.19
C GLY A 160 -34.57 29.31 -8.93
N LYS A 161 -34.49 28.48 -7.90
CA LYS A 161 -34.71 28.93 -6.53
C LYS A 161 -33.65 28.31 -5.63
N LEU A 162 -32.65 29.14 -5.35
CA LEU A 162 -31.66 28.98 -4.31
C LEU A 162 -32.39 28.57 -3.02
N ARG A 163 -32.06 27.40 -2.48
CA ARG A 163 -32.43 27.04 -1.11
C ARG A 163 -31.16 27.01 -0.28
N HIS A 164 -30.92 28.17 0.32
CA HIS A 164 -29.98 28.38 1.41
C HIS A 164 -30.38 27.47 2.58
N GLY A 165 -29.41 26.73 3.10
CA GLY A 165 -29.54 26.06 4.39
C GLY A 165 -29.33 27.06 5.53
N THR A 166 -30.26 27.02 6.48
CA THR A 166 -30.20 27.45 7.89
C THR A 166 -31.54 26.98 8.47
N GLY A 167 -31.65 26.11 9.47
CA GLY A 167 -30.85 26.03 10.69
C GLY A 167 -31.55 26.87 11.77
N GLY A 168 -32.36 26.23 12.63
CA GLY A 168 -32.79 26.78 13.91
C GLY A 168 -34.31 26.81 14.16
N ALA A 169 -34.71 26.17 15.27
CA ALA A 169 -35.73 26.59 16.25
C ALA A 169 -37.11 27.06 15.72
N THR A 170 -38.28 26.63 16.20
CA THR A 170 -38.71 26.21 17.54
C THR A 170 -40.17 25.72 17.41
N ASN A 171 -40.63 25.03 18.44
CA ASN A 171 -41.91 24.34 18.62
C ASN A 171 -43.16 25.26 18.53
N PRO A 172 -44.41 24.74 18.63
CA PRO A 172 -45.55 25.13 17.82
C PRO A 172 -46.46 26.11 18.58
N ASP A 173 -47.39 26.73 17.85
CA ASP A 173 -48.58 27.40 18.39
C ASP A 173 -48.35 28.57 19.36
N LEU A 174 -48.05 29.78 18.82
CA LEU A 174 -48.75 31.07 19.05
C LEU A 174 -47.83 32.31 18.87
N LEU A 175 -48.34 33.27 18.08
CA LEU A 175 -48.08 34.73 18.01
C LEU A 175 -46.67 35.24 17.67
#